data_AF-A0A919HSH8-F1
#
_entry.id   AF-A0A919HSH8-F1
#
_cell.length_a   1.000
_cell.length_b   1.000
_cell.length_c   1.000
_cell.angle_alpha   90.00
_cell.angle_beta   90.00
_cell.angle_gamma   90.00
#
_symmetry.space_group_name_H-M   'P 1'
#
loop_
_entity.id
_entity.type
_entity.pdbx_description
1 polymer ?
#
loop_
_entity_poly.entity_id
_entity_poly.type
_entity_poly.pdbx_seq_one_letter_code
_entity_poly.pdbx_strand_id
1 'polypeptide(L)'
;MTSKGEQAKNQLIAAAIAQFGEYGQHATTRDIAARAGQNIAAITYYFGSKDDLYLACAQWIADFIGDNFRPQAEAAEHLLAGKRRIAGRSATSSLAPATT
;
A
#
# COMPACT_ATOMS: atom_id res chain seq x y z
N MET A 1 3.46 -2.71 -22.30
CA MET A 1 4.30 -1.52 -22.54
C MET A 1 3.58 -0.35 -21.90
N THR A 2 4.16 0.30 -20.88
CA THR A 2 3.57 1.50 -20.28
C THR A 2 3.74 2.67 -21.24
N SER A 3 2.71 3.51 -21.36
CA SER A 3 2.76 4.69 -22.21
C SER A 3 3.83 5.68 -21.74
N LYS A 4 4.31 6.56 -22.64
CA LYS A 4 5.25 7.63 -22.24
C LYS A 4 4.69 8.52 -21.13
N GLY A 5 3.38 8.77 -21.15
CA GLY A 5 2.71 9.55 -20.12
C GLY A 5 2.68 8.86 -18.75
N GLU A 6 2.37 7.56 -18.72
CA GLU A 6 2.44 6.77 -17.49
C GLU A 6 3.87 6.67 -16.94
N GLN A 7 4.87 6.53 -17.81
CA GLN A 7 6.27 6.54 -17.40
C GLN A 7 6.64 7.88 -16.74
N ALA A 8 6.27 9.01 -17.35
CA ALA A 8 6.51 10.33 -16.77
C ALA A 8 5.79 10.53 -15.43
N LYS A 9 4.52 10.08 -15.33
CA LYS A 9 3.75 10.11 -14.08
C LYS A 9 4.44 9.30 -12.97
N ASN A 10 4.91 8.10 -13.28
CA ASN A 10 5.59 7.24 -12.31
C ASN A 10 6.95 7.80 -11.87
N GLN A 11 7.71 8.43 -12.78
CA GLN A 11 8.96 9.11 -12.44
C GLN A 11 8.71 10.28 -11.48
N LEU A 12 7.63 11.05 -11.69
CA LEU A 12 7.24 12.13 -10.79
C LEU A 12 6.86 11.59 -9.40
N ILE A 13 6.08 10.51 -9.32
CA ILE A 13 5.75 9.84 -8.03
C ILE A 13 7.03 9.43 -7.30
N ALA A 14 7.95 8.73 -7.98
CA ALA A 14 9.18 8.25 -7.35
C ALA A 14 10.06 9.40 -6.83
N ALA A 15 10.23 10.45 -7.63
CA ALA A 15 10.97 11.64 -7.22
C ALA A 15 10.30 12.38 -6.06
N ALA A 16 8.97 12.49 -6.09
CA ALA A 16 8.17 13.15 -5.07
C ALA A 16 8.22 12.42 -3.74
N ILE A 17 8.04 11.08 -3.72
CA ILE A 17 8.17 10.26 -2.50
C ILE A 17 9.51 10.53 -1.83
N ALA A 18 10.59 10.52 -2.60
CA ALA A 18 11.92 10.70 -2.05
C ALA A 18 12.21 12.14 -1.62
N GLN A 19 11.61 13.15 -2.26
CA GLN A 19 11.71 14.56 -1.83
C GLN A 19 10.85 14.84 -0.59
N PHE A 20 9.60 14.41 -0.58
CA PHE A 20 8.71 14.55 0.59
C PHE A 20 9.22 13.74 1.79
N GLY A 21 9.84 12.58 1.57
CA GLY A 21 10.45 11.79 2.65
C GLY A 21 11.63 12.49 3.32
N GLU A 22 12.38 13.31 2.59
CA GLU A 22 13.57 14.00 3.10
C GLU A 22 13.28 15.40 3.64
N TYR A 23 12.40 16.15 2.97
CA TYR A 23 12.14 17.56 3.28
C TYR A 23 10.71 17.84 3.77
N GLY A 24 9.86 16.81 3.85
CA GLY A 24 8.46 16.97 4.22
C GLY A 24 7.77 18.01 3.34
N GLN A 25 6.97 18.88 3.96
CA GLN A 25 6.24 19.94 3.25
C GLN A 25 7.14 21.01 2.63
N HIS A 26 8.44 21.06 2.92
CA HIS A 26 9.36 22.01 2.31
C HIS A 26 9.84 21.61 0.91
N ALA A 27 9.60 20.36 0.48
CA ALA A 27 9.91 19.92 -0.88
C ALA A 27 9.24 20.83 -1.93
N THR A 28 9.96 21.27 -2.94
CA THR A 28 9.40 22.13 -3.99
C THR A 28 9.03 21.32 -5.24
N THR A 29 7.99 21.75 -5.94
CA THR A 29 7.60 21.12 -7.23
C THR A 29 8.72 21.23 -8.28
N ARG A 30 9.56 22.26 -8.18
CA ARG A 30 10.74 22.43 -9.02
C ARG A 30 11.78 21.33 -8.78
N ASP A 31 12.13 21.08 -7.53
CA ASP A 31 13.14 20.08 -7.18
C ASP A 31 12.65 18.67 -7.50
N ILE A 32 11.36 18.41 -7.27
CA ILE A 32 10.70 17.15 -7.65
C ILE A 32 10.77 16.94 -9.17
N ALA A 33 10.37 17.93 -9.97
CA ALA A 33 10.37 17.82 -11.42
C ALA A 33 11.79 17.64 -11.97
N ALA A 34 12.76 18.41 -11.44
CA ALA A 34 14.16 18.30 -11.80
C ALA A 34 14.71 16.90 -11.50
N ARG A 35 14.43 16.37 -10.30
CA ARG A 35 14.83 15.00 -9.91
C ARG A 35 14.17 13.92 -10.77
N ALA A 36 12.92 14.12 -11.16
CA ALA A 36 12.21 13.22 -12.07
C ALA A 36 12.73 13.27 -13.52
N GLY A 37 13.52 14.29 -13.89
CA GLY A 37 13.87 14.55 -15.28
C GLY A 37 12.66 14.96 -16.12
N GLN A 38 11.65 15.57 -15.50
CA GLN A 38 10.38 15.93 -16.13
C GLN A 38 10.17 17.45 -16.12
N ASN A 39 9.34 17.94 -17.04
CA ASN A 39 8.91 19.34 -17.05
C ASN A 39 8.06 19.63 -15.79
N ILE A 40 8.29 20.75 -15.11
CA ILE A 40 7.50 21.18 -13.95
C ILE A 40 5.99 21.27 -14.24
N ALA A 41 5.60 21.64 -15.46
CA ALA A 41 4.20 21.69 -15.89
C ALA A 41 3.52 20.31 -15.88
N ALA A 42 4.31 19.22 -15.95
CA ALA A 42 3.77 17.85 -15.87
C ALA A 42 3.16 17.55 -14.49
N ILE A 43 3.62 18.20 -13.42
CA ILE A 43 3.04 18.02 -12.08
C ILE A 43 1.59 18.50 -12.08
N THR A 44 1.34 19.73 -12.54
CA THR A 44 -0.01 20.29 -12.65
C THR A 44 -0.87 19.49 -13.62
N TYR A 45 -0.29 19.01 -14.72
CA TYR A 45 -1.02 18.21 -15.71
C TYR A 45 -1.49 16.84 -15.16
N TYR A 46 -0.64 16.11 -14.44
CA TYR A 46 -0.97 14.76 -13.97
C TYR A 46 -1.65 14.73 -12.60
N PHE A 47 -1.37 15.70 -11.74
CA PHE A 47 -1.79 15.69 -10.35
C PHE A 47 -2.65 16.90 -9.97
N GLY A 48 -2.56 18.02 -10.69
CA GLY A 48 -3.27 19.26 -10.36
C GLY A 48 -2.41 20.17 -9.47
N SER A 49 -2.11 19.74 -8.25
CA SER A 49 -1.32 20.53 -7.29
C SER A 49 -0.19 19.75 -6.62
N LYS A 50 0.63 20.45 -5.83
CA LYS A 50 1.67 19.81 -4.98
C LYS A 50 1.02 18.93 -3.91
N ASP A 51 -0.10 19.36 -3.34
CA ASP A 51 -0.81 18.62 -2.29
C ASP A 51 -1.47 17.37 -2.87
N ASP A 52 -2.03 17.45 -4.07
CA ASP A 52 -2.55 16.27 -4.78
C ASP A 52 -1.44 15.28 -5.15
N LEU A 53 -0.27 15.79 -5.54
CA LEU A 53 0.91 14.95 -5.76
C LEU A 53 1.38 14.28 -4.44
N TYR A 54 1.33 14.99 -3.31
CA TYR A 54 1.61 14.42 -2.00
C TYR A 54 0.63 13.29 -1.65
N LEU A 55 -0.66 13.51 -1.88
CA LEU A 55 -1.69 12.49 -1.67
C LEU A 55 -1.50 11.29 -2.60
N ALA A 56 -1.15 11.52 -3.87
CA ALA A 56 -0.84 10.44 -4.81
C ALA A 56 0.37 9.61 -4.38
N CYS A 57 1.38 10.23 -3.75
CA CYS A 57 2.49 9.52 -3.14
C CYS A 57 2.04 8.65 -1.97
N ALA A 58 1.20 9.20 -1.08
CA ALA A 58 0.66 8.45 0.05
C ALA A 58 -0.16 7.23 -0.41
N GLN A 59 -0.99 7.42 -1.45
CA GLN A 59 -1.75 6.33 -2.06
C GLN A 59 -0.83 5.28 -2.66
N TRP A 60 0.19 5.68 -3.41
CA TRP A 60 1.17 4.75 -3.99
C TRP A 60 1.88 3.91 -2.91
N ILE A 61 2.25 4.52 -1.79
CA ILE A 61 2.87 3.82 -0.65
C ILE A 61 1.87 2.85 -0.01
N ALA A 62 0.63 3.28 0.20
CA ALA A 62 -0.41 2.43 0.77
C ALA A 62 -0.71 1.22 -0.11
N ASP A 63 -0.81 1.42 -1.43
CA ASP A 63 -1.02 0.35 -2.41
C ASP A 63 0.19 -0.59 -2.42
N PHE A 64 1.40 -0.05 -2.45
CA PHE A 64 2.63 -0.85 -2.39
C PHE A 64 2.68 -1.73 -1.12
N ILE A 65 2.42 -1.15 0.05
CA ILE A 65 2.39 -1.93 1.30
C ILE A 65 1.27 -2.96 1.26
N GLY A 66 0.06 -2.55 0.85
CA GLY A 66 -1.10 -3.43 0.76
C GLY A 66 -0.84 -4.62 -0.15
N ASP A 67 -0.31 -4.41 -1.34
CA ASP A 67 -0.08 -5.49 -2.30
C ASP A 67 1.06 -6.43 -1.89
N ASN A 68 2.11 -5.89 -1.27
CA ASN A 68 3.23 -6.71 -0.80
C ASN A 68 2.94 -7.46 0.50
N PHE A 69 2.00 -6.98 1.32
CA PHE A 69 1.75 -7.51 2.67
C PHE A 69 0.44 -8.32 2.78
N ARG A 70 -0.49 -8.12 1.85
CA ARG A 70 -1.79 -8.82 1.82
C ARG A 70 -1.67 -10.34 1.76
N PRO A 71 -0.80 -10.96 0.93
CA PRO A 71 -0.66 -12.41 0.92
C PRO A 71 -0.23 -13.00 2.28
N GLN A 72 0.61 -12.28 3.00
CA GLN A 72 1.13 -12.68 4.32
C GLN A 72 0.05 -12.49 5.39
N ALA A 73 -0.71 -11.40 5.31
CA ALA A 73 -1.86 -11.18 6.18
C ALA A 73 -2.91 -12.29 6.00
N GLU A 74 -3.28 -12.60 4.75
CA GLU A 74 -4.22 -13.67 4.42
C GLU A 74 -3.71 -15.04 4.90
N ALA A 75 -2.43 -15.35 4.67
CA ALA A 75 -1.83 -16.59 5.16
C ALA A 75 -1.88 -16.70 6.70
N ALA A 76 -1.59 -15.62 7.42
CA ALA A 76 -1.69 -15.57 8.87
C ALA A 76 -3.14 -15.76 9.35
N GLU A 77 -4.10 -15.09 8.71
CA GLU A 77 -5.53 -15.23 9.01
C GLU A 77 -6.02 -16.67 8.80
N HIS A 78 -5.63 -17.33 7.70
CA HIS A 78 -5.97 -18.73 7.44
C HIS A 78 -5.41 -19.67 8.52
N LEU A 79 -4.16 -19.47 8.96
CA LEU A 79 -3.55 -20.25 10.04
C LEU A 79 -4.27 -20.04 11.38
N LEU A 80 -4.64 -18.81 11.72
CA LEU A 80 -5.36 -18.48 12.94
C LEU A 80 -6.80 -19.04 12.92
N ALA A 81 -7.48 -18.96 11.79
CA ALA A 81 -8.82 -19.53 11.60
C ALA A 81 -8.80 -21.07 11.67
N GLY A 82 -7.76 -21.71 11.11
CA GLY A 82 -7.55 -23.16 11.20
C GLY A 82 -7.27 -23.63 12.62
N LYS A 83 -6.43 -22.90 13.38
CA LYS A 83 -6.15 -23.18 14.80
C LYS A 83 -7.40 -23.06 15.69
N ARG A 84 -8.32 -22.15 15.38
CA ARG A 84 -9.61 -22.04 16.08
C ARG A 84 -10.53 -23.26 15.89
N ARG A 85 -10.45 -23.95 14.74
CA ARG A 85 -11.28 -25.13 14.45
C ARG A 85 -10.83 -26.40 15.17
N ILE A 86 -9.52 -26.56 15.41
CA ILE A 86 -8.99 -27.70 16.17
C ILE A 86 -9.23 -27.55 17.68
N ALA A 87 -9.21 -26.32 18.21
CA ALA A 87 -9.50 -26.06 19.61
C ALA A 87 -10.98 -26.30 19.98
N GLY A 88 -11.91 -26.17 19.02
CA GLY A 88 -13.35 -26.38 19.23
C GLY A 88 -13.85 -27.82 19.11
N ARG A 89 -13.02 -28.79 18.67
CA ARG A 89 -13.45 -30.19 18.45
C ARG A 89 -13.23 -31.08 19.68
N SER A 90 -12.46 -30.65 20.68
CA SER A 90 -12.05 -31.50 21.81
C SER A 90 -13.04 -31.56 22.99
N ALA A 91 -14.21 -30.91 22.91
CA ALA A 91 -15.17 -30.83 24.03
C ALA A 91 -16.47 -31.63 23.83
N THR A 92 -16.59 -32.49 22.81
CA THR A 92 -17.80 -33.30 22.61
C THR A 92 -17.47 -34.75 22.24
N SER A 93 -17.00 -35.52 23.21
CA SER A 93 -17.09 -36.97 23.13
C SER A 93 -17.23 -37.59 24.51
N SER A 94 -18.35 -38.28 24.69
CA SER A 94 -18.66 -39.24 25.78
C SER A 94 -19.01 -38.60 27.14
N LEU A 95 -20.22 -38.71 27.68
CA LEU A 95 -20.96 -39.96 27.91
C LEU A 95 -22.46 -39.67 28.14
N ALA A 96 -23.35 -40.44 27.52
CA ALA A 96 -24.75 -40.63 27.91
C ALA A 96 -24.94 -42.13 28.25
N PRO A 97 -26.10 -42.53 28.79
CA PRO A 97 -26.59 -42.35 30.16
C PRO A 97 -26.58 -43.68 30.92
N ALA A 98 -26.46 -43.68 32.26
CA ALA A 98 -26.63 -44.89 33.06
C ALA A 98 -28.01 -44.90 33.72
N THR A 99 -28.85 -45.79 33.20
CA THR A 99 -30.18 -46.20 33.65
C THR A 99 -30.12 -46.99 34.97
N THR A 100 -31.12 -46.77 35.84
CA THR A 100 -31.79 -47.70 36.78
C THR A 100 -31.89 -47.12 38.19
#